data_AF-A0A6I5NGQ2-F1
#
_entry.id   AF-A0A6I5NGQ2-F1
#
_cell.length_a   1.000
_cell.length_b   1.000
_cell.length_c   1.000
_cell.angle_alpha   90.00
_cell.angle_beta   90.00
_cell.angle_gamma   90.00
#
_symmetry.space_group_name_H-M   'P 1'
#
loop_
_entity.id
_entity.type
_entity.pdbx_description
1 polymer ?
#
loop_
_entity_poly.entity_id
_entity_poly.type
_entity_poly.pdbx_seq_one_letter_code
_entity_poly.pdbx_strand_id
1 'polypeptide(L)' 'MKLRFGEWFKLVRTRADVSQKDIADTLGVKVQTVGNWEAERSVPKLDLNQTFLLCSMLKVPLETAAKAFRGEIEISV' A
#
# COMPACT_ATOMS: atom_id res chain seq x y z
N MET A 1 -16.09 6.76 -5.30
CA MET A 1 -15.00 7.32 -6.14
C MET A 1 -14.02 6.22 -6.48
N LYS A 2 -13.56 6.09 -7.73
CA LYS A 2 -12.54 5.11 -8.10
C LYS A 2 -11.16 5.68 -7.79
N LEU A 3 -10.42 5.01 -6.90
CA LEU A 3 -9.03 5.39 -6.57
C LEU A 3 -8.06 4.54 -7.37
N ARG A 4 -6.92 5.13 -7.76
CA ARG A 4 -5.77 4.36 -8.21
C ARG A 4 -5.05 3.74 -7.01
N PHE A 5 -4.16 2.78 -7.26
CA PHE A 5 -3.48 2.00 -6.23
C PHE A 5 -2.73 2.89 -5.22
N GLY A 6 -1.88 3.80 -5.69
CA GLY A 6 -1.08 4.72 -4.89
C GLY A 6 -1.92 5.68 -4.06
N GLU A 7 -3.05 6.15 -4.60
CA GLU A 7 -4.00 7.00 -3.87
C GLU A 7 -4.68 6.21 -2.73
N TRP A 8 -5.14 4.99 -3.01
CA TRP A 8 -5.66 4.08 -2.01
C TRP A 8 -4.60 3.72 -0.96
N PHE A 9 -3.39 3.40 -1.39
CA PHE A 9 -2.29 2.96 -0.55
C PHE A 9 -1.90 4.05 0.45
N LYS A 10 -1.77 5.29 -0.03
CA LYS A 10 -1.54 6.46 0.81
C LYS A 10 -2.67 6.66 1.81
N LEU A 11 -3.92 6.60 1.36
CA LEU A 11 -5.10 6.77 2.21
C LEU A 11 -5.11 5.74 3.35
N VAL A 12 -5.00 4.46 3.03
CA VAL A 12 -5.02 3.37 4.02
C VAL A 12 -3.84 3.50 4.98
N ARG A 13 -2.63 3.76 4.47
CA ARG A 13 -1.45 3.99 5.31
C ARG A 13 -1.68 5.11 6.32
N THR A 14 -2.20 6.26 5.87
CA THR A 14 -2.48 7.39 6.78
C THR A 14 -3.56 7.08 7.80
N ARG A 15 -4.60 6.30 7.44
CA ARG A 15 -5.63 5.85 8.38
C ARG A 15 -5.10 4.85 9.41
N ALA A 16 -4.08 4.08 9.05
CA ALA A 16 -3.39 3.16 9.94
C ALA A 16 -2.34 3.84 10.84
N ASP A 17 -2.10 5.15 10.68
CA ASP A 17 -1.04 5.93 11.35
C ASP A 17 0.37 5.35 11.13
N VAL A 18 0.63 4.87 9.92
CA VAL A 18 1.90 4.28 9.51
C VAL A 18 2.67 5.30 8.65
N SER A 19 3.95 5.54 8.90
CA SER A 19 4.75 6.41 8.03
C SER A 19 5.28 5.67 6.80
N GLN A 20 5.69 6.40 5.75
CA GLN A 20 6.39 5.79 4.62
C GLN A 20 7.71 5.13 5.07
N LYS A 21 8.35 5.69 6.10
CA LYS A 21 9.60 5.17 6.67
C LYS A 21 9.39 3.82 7.36
N ASP A 22 8.31 3.66 8.13
CA ASP A 22 8.02 2.40 8.81
C ASP A 22 7.85 1.26 7.81
N ILE A 23 7.11 1.51 6.72
CA ILE A 23 6.94 0.52 5.65
C ILE A 23 8.27 0.21 4.98
N ALA A 24 9.06 1.25 4.68
CA ALA A 24 10.35 1.09 4.03
C ALA A 24 11.31 0.23 4.86
N ASP A 25 11.43 0.56 6.15
CA ASP A 25 12.29 -0.16 7.10
C ASP A 25 11.80 -1.61 7.27
N THR A 26 10.48 -1.85 7.36
CA THR A 26 9.91 -3.19 7.51
C THR A 26 10.09 -4.06 6.27
N LEU A 27 9.97 -3.49 5.08
CA LEU A 27 10.06 -4.22 3.81
C LEU A 27 11.48 -4.29 3.25
N GLY A 28 12.45 -3.62 3.88
CA GLY A 28 13.84 -3.55 3.41
C GLY A 28 13.99 -2.76 2.11
N VAL A 29 13.18 -1.72 1.89
CA VAL A 29 13.24 -0.84 0.71
C VAL A 29 13.60 0.59 1.11
N LYS A 30 13.94 1.44 0.14
CA LYS A 30 14.16 2.87 0.39
C LYS A 30 12.82 3.58 0.61
N VAL A 31 12.79 4.61 1.47
CA VAL A 31 11.59 5.45 1.69
C VAL A 31 11.06 6.03 0.38
N GLN A 32 11.95 6.45 -0.53
CA GLN A 32 11.58 6.93 -1.86
C GLN A 32 10.81 5.89 -2.69
N THR A 33 11.10 4.59 -2.51
CA THR A 33 10.35 3.50 -3.17
C THR A 33 8.88 3.53 -2.76
N VAL A 34 8.60 3.71 -1.47
CA VAL A 34 7.23 3.85 -0.95
C VAL A 34 6.56 5.11 -1.48
N GLY A 35 7.27 6.23 -1.52
CA GLY A 35 6.78 7.47 -2.13
C GLY A 35 6.47 7.34 -3.62
N ASN A 36 7.25 6.54 -4.36
CA ASN A 36 6.99 6.24 -5.77
C ASN A 36 5.75 5.35 -5.97
N TRP A 37 5.48 4.42 -5.06
CA TRP A 37 4.24 3.64 -5.05
C TRP A 37 3.02 4.53 -4.83
N GLU A 38 3.07 5.44 -3.86
CA GLU A 38 1.97 6.39 -3.60
C GLU A 38 1.74 7.38 -4.75
N ALA A 39 2.77 7.66 -5.53
CA ALA A 39 2.72 8.58 -6.66
C ALA A 39 2.47 7.89 -8.01
N GLU A 40 2.12 6.59 -8.04
CA GLU A 40 1.89 5.80 -9.27
C GLU A 40 3.10 5.73 -10.21
N ARG A 41 4.31 6.00 -9.72
CA ARG A 41 5.53 5.94 -10.54
C ARG A 41 6.07 4.52 -10.66
N SER A 42 5.71 3.64 -9.73
CA SER A 42 6.05 2.23 -9.74
C SER A 42 5.02 1.41 -8.96
N VAL A 43 4.96 0.12 -9.26
CA VAL A 43 4.11 -0.84 -8.54
C VAL A 43 4.99 -1.65 -7.58
N PRO A 44 4.54 -1.93 -6.34
CA PRO A 44 5.25 -2.80 -5.42
C PRO A 44 5.46 -4.20 -6.03
N LYS A 45 6.71 -4.68 -5.99
CA LYS A 45 7.09 -6.05 -6.35
C LYS A 45 7.54 -6.74 -5.08
N LEU A 46 6.59 -7.27 -4.34
CA LEU A 46 6.81 -7.85 -3.01
C LEU A 46 6.71 -9.36 -3.10
N ASP A 47 7.53 -10.06 -2.31
CA ASP A 47 7.32 -11.48 -2.06
C ASP A 47 6.13 -11.72 -1.10
N LEU A 48 5.84 -12.99 -0.80
CA LEU A 48 4.72 -13.36 0.08
C LEU A 48 4.90 -12.84 1.51
N ASN A 49 6.11 -12.85 2.05
CA ASN A 49 6.40 -12.38 3.40
C ASN A 49 6.27 -10.86 3.49
N GLN A 50 6.84 -10.13 2.53
CA GLN A 50 6.70 -8.69 2.41
C GLN A 50 5.24 -8.26 2.23
N THR A 51 4.48 -9.00 1.42
CA THR A 51 3.04 -8.76 1.24
C THR A 51 2.27 -8.97 2.55
N PHE A 52 2.59 -10.03 3.29
CA PHE A 52 2.00 -10.31 4.61
C PHE A 52 2.29 -9.19 5.62
N LEU A 53 3.55 -8.76 5.71
CA LEU A 53 3.98 -7.66 6.59
C LEU A 53 3.24 -6.37 6.24
N LEU A 54 3.18 -6.02 4.95
CA LEU A 54 2.51 -4.81 4.50
C LEU A 54 1.02 -4.82 4.85
N CYS A 55 0.31 -5.92 4.59
CA CYS A 55 -1.11 -6.05 4.93
C CYS A 55 -1.34 -5.91 6.44
N SER A 56 -0.46 -6.50 7.24
CA SER A 56 -0.51 -6.44 8.71
C SER A 56 -0.32 -5.01 9.22
N MET A 57 0.68 -4.28 8.71
CA MET A 57 0.92 -2.88 9.08
C MET A 57 -0.27 -1.98 8.72
N LEU A 58 -0.82 -2.18 7.52
CA LEU A 58 -1.94 -1.40 7.03
C LEU A 58 -3.30 -1.78 7.64
N LYS A 59 -3.35 -2.87 8.42
CA LYS A 59 -4.57 -3.43 9.01
C LYS A 59 -5.63 -3.72 7.94
N VAL A 60 -5.22 -4.22 6.78
CA VAL A 60 -6.11 -4.59 5.67
C VAL A 60 -5.99 -6.07 5.31
N PRO A 61 -7.10 -6.73 4.96
CA PRO A 61 -7.06 -8.08 4.40
C PRO A 61 -6.29 -8.13 3.08
N LEU A 62 -5.64 -9.26 2.80
CA LEU A 62 -4.97 -9.51 1.52
C LEU A 62 -5.91 -9.32 0.32
N GLU A 63 -7.17 -9.72 0.45
CA GLU A 63 -8.19 -9.53 -0.59
C GLU A 63 -8.38 -8.05 -0.94
N THR A 64 -8.46 -7.18 0.07
CA THR A 64 -8.60 -5.73 -0.13
C THR A 64 -7.39 -5.16 -0.84
N ALA A 65 -6.17 -5.54 -0.41
CA ALA A 65 -4.96 -5.14 -1.09
C ALA A 65 -4.95 -5.62 -2.55
N ALA A 66 -5.31 -6.88 -2.81
CA ALA A 66 -5.34 -7.44 -4.16
C ALA A 66 -6.33 -6.70 -5.09
N LYS A 67 -7.52 -6.33 -4.59
CA LYS A 67 -8.46 -5.46 -5.33
C LYS A 67 -7.85 -4.09 -5.64
N ALA A 68 -7.06 -3.52 -4.72
CA ALA A 68 -6.36 -2.26 -4.95
C ALA A 68 -5.37 -2.36 -6.10
N PHE A 69 -4.55 -3.41 -6.11
CA PHE A 69 -3.57 -3.66 -7.17
C PHE A 69 -4.22 -3.86 -8.54
N ARG A 70 -5.44 -4.43 -8.59
CA ARG A 70 -6.20 -4.59 -9.84
C ARG A 70 -7.00 -3.35 -10.25
N GLY A 71 -6.99 -2.28 -9.44
CA GLY A 71 -7.78 -1.07 -9.71
C GLY A 71 -9.29 -1.28 -9.56
N GLU A 72 -9.69 -2.24 -8.74
CA GLU A 72 -11.09 -2.66 -8.50
C GLU A 72 -11.67 -2.03 -7.22
N ILE A 73 -11.04 -0.98 -6.66
CA ILE A 73 -11.52 -0.38 -5.41
C ILE A 73 -12.52 0.73 -5.67
N GLU A 74 -13.74 0.48 -5.22
CA GLU A 74 -14.77 1.47 -4.99
C GLU A 74 -14.86 1.75 -3.50
N ILE A 75 -14.60 2.99 -3.10
CA ILE A 75 -14.90 3.45 -1.75
C ILE A 75 -16.25 4.16 -1.80
N SER A 76 -17.24 3.60 -1.10
CA SER A 76 -18.46 4.29 -0.71
C SER A 76 -18.10 5.31 0.37
N VAL A 77 -18.30 6.59 0.09
CA VAL A 77 -18.25 7.66 1.10
C VAL A 77 -19.61 7.72 1.77
#